data_AF-A0A3D5SRS0-F1
#
_entry.id   AF-A0A3D5SRS0-F1
#
_cell.length_a   1.000
_cell.length_b   1.000
_cell.length_c   1.000
_cell.angle_alpha   90.00
_cell.angle_beta   90.00
_cell.angle_gamma   90.00
#
_symmetry.space_group_name_H-M   'P 1'
#
loop_
_entity.id
_entity.type
_entity.pdbx_description
1 polymer ?
#
loop_
_entity_poly.entity_id
_entity_poly.type
_entity_poly.pdbx_seq_one_letter_code
_entity_poly.pdbx_strand_id
1 'polypeptide(L)'
;MYENKFSRWQSWRLRDELDDIEFPGVYAVGYSSLNLSGGTFSWRKEIIYVGMTNAAAGLKGRLKQFDNTVIGKTGHGGADRVRYKFHNYKRLVKKLYVAVAPFKCDPVSNRPRDLRQMGDVVKFEYLCLAHYVETFDVLPEFNNKKESPKYSLTLGRITK
;
A
#
# COMPACT_ATOMS: atom_id res chain seq x y z
N MET A 1 -12.57 -13.63 1.34
CA MET A 1 -13.10 -13.65 -0.05
C MET A 1 -12.14 -13.01 -1.08
N TYR A 2 -11.08 -12.31 -0.68
CA TYR A 2 -10.16 -11.58 -1.58
C TYR A 2 -8.70 -12.03 -1.50
N GLU A 3 -8.38 -12.88 -0.54
CA GLU A 3 -7.04 -13.33 -0.19
C GLU A 3 -6.33 -13.97 -1.39
N ASN A 4 -7.11 -14.70 -2.20
CA ASN A 4 -6.63 -15.41 -3.38
C ASN A 4 -6.18 -14.47 -4.51
N LYS A 5 -6.51 -13.18 -4.43
CA LYS A 5 -6.06 -12.16 -5.40
C LYS A 5 -4.71 -11.56 -5.02
N PHE A 6 -4.33 -11.65 -3.75
CA PHE A 6 -3.07 -11.11 -3.27
C PHE A 6 -1.95 -12.13 -3.42
N SER A 7 -0.75 -11.63 -3.70
CA SER A 7 0.49 -12.39 -3.55
C SER A 7 0.65 -12.90 -2.12
N ARG A 8 1.60 -13.81 -1.92
CA ARG A 8 2.13 -14.06 -0.57
C ARG A 8 2.68 -12.75 -0.01
N TRP A 9 2.69 -12.65 1.31
CA TRP A 9 3.38 -11.57 2.01
C TRP A 9 4.87 -11.58 1.64
N GLN A 10 5.42 -10.43 1.33
CA GLN A 10 6.84 -10.24 1.07
C GLN A 10 7.41 -9.23 2.06
N SER A 11 8.63 -9.46 2.52
CA SER A 11 9.39 -8.44 3.25
C SER A 11 9.46 -7.16 2.42
N TRP A 12 9.20 -5.99 3.03
CA TRP A 12 9.22 -4.70 2.33
C TRP A 12 10.55 -4.41 1.61
N ARG A 13 11.65 -4.97 2.11
CA ARG A 13 12.99 -4.85 1.51
C ARG A 13 13.12 -5.56 0.17
N LEU A 14 12.28 -6.56 -0.07
CA LEU A 14 12.25 -7.39 -1.27
C LEU A 14 11.02 -7.07 -2.14
N ARG A 15 10.38 -5.91 -1.93
CA ARG A 15 9.18 -5.49 -2.67
C ARG A 15 9.39 -5.39 -4.19
N ASP A 16 10.64 -5.16 -4.63
CA ASP A 16 10.99 -5.02 -6.04
C ASP A 16 11.13 -6.39 -6.73
N GLU A 17 11.06 -7.49 -5.97
CA GLU A 17 11.08 -8.89 -6.44
C GLU A 17 9.68 -9.49 -6.60
N LEU A 18 8.63 -8.72 -6.29
CA LEU A 18 7.24 -9.17 -6.46
C LEU A 18 6.89 -9.31 -7.95
N ASP A 19 6.12 -10.33 -8.28
CA ASP A 19 5.67 -10.59 -9.65
C ASP A 19 4.62 -9.57 -10.12
N ASP A 20 4.62 -9.31 -11.44
CA ASP A 20 3.61 -8.50 -12.15
C ASP A 20 3.45 -7.06 -11.61
N ILE A 21 4.44 -6.52 -10.89
CA ILE A 21 4.37 -5.17 -10.29
C ILE A 21 4.50 -4.03 -11.31
N GLU A 22 4.85 -4.32 -12.55
CA GLU A 22 4.78 -3.37 -13.67
C GLU A 22 3.34 -2.96 -14.00
N PHE A 23 2.35 -3.75 -13.61
CA PHE A 23 0.95 -3.46 -13.87
C PHE A 23 0.29 -2.59 -12.78
N PRO A 24 -0.83 -1.93 -13.09
CA PRO A 24 -1.76 -1.39 -12.10
C PRO A 24 -2.19 -2.44 -11.07
N GLY A 25 -2.71 -1.98 -9.93
CA GLY A 25 -3.23 -2.90 -8.92
C GLY A 25 -3.42 -2.29 -7.55
N VAL A 26 -3.70 -3.17 -6.59
CA VAL A 26 -3.91 -2.85 -5.17
C VAL A 26 -2.78 -3.49 -4.36
N TYR A 27 -2.38 -2.85 -3.27
CA TYR A 27 -1.39 -3.37 -2.34
C TYR A 27 -1.82 -3.14 -0.89
N ALA A 28 -1.49 -4.10 -0.03
CA ALA A 28 -1.68 -4.02 1.40
C ALA A 28 -0.31 -4.00 2.09
N VAL A 29 -0.14 -3.12 3.07
CA VAL A 29 1.07 -2.96 3.87
C VAL A 29 0.79 -3.40 5.29
N GLY A 30 1.55 -4.39 5.75
CA GLY A 30 1.53 -4.88 7.13
C GLY A 30 2.69 -4.32 7.95
N TYR A 31 2.44 -4.00 9.22
CA TYR A 31 3.48 -3.71 10.22
C TYR A 31 3.40 -4.72 11.36
N SER A 32 4.39 -5.60 11.47
CA SER A 32 4.35 -6.75 12.39
C SER A 32 5.71 -6.99 13.07
N SER A 33 5.68 -7.43 14.33
CA SER A 33 6.85 -7.98 15.02
C SER A 33 7.16 -9.41 14.58
N LEU A 34 6.14 -10.15 14.13
CA LEU A 34 6.26 -11.49 13.57
C LEU A 34 6.66 -11.42 12.09
N ASN A 35 7.45 -12.38 11.62
CA ASN A 35 7.80 -12.48 10.22
C ASN A 35 6.62 -12.96 9.37
N LEU A 36 6.14 -12.11 8.48
CA LEU A 36 5.04 -12.46 7.57
C LEU A 36 5.54 -12.99 6.23
N SER A 37 6.81 -12.74 5.90
CA SER A 37 7.36 -13.01 4.57
C SER A 37 7.21 -14.48 4.18
N GLY A 38 6.81 -14.71 2.94
CA GLY A 38 6.54 -16.03 2.42
C GLY A 38 5.24 -16.65 2.95
N GLY A 39 4.45 -16.01 3.80
CA GLY A 39 3.13 -16.50 4.23
C GLY A 39 2.04 -16.18 3.21
N THR A 40 0.99 -16.99 3.13
CA THR A 40 -0.21 -16.66 2.35
C THR A 40 -0.83 -15.38 2.91
N PHE A 41 -1.33 -14.51 2.02
CA PHE A 41 -2.04 -13.31 2.45
C PHE A 41 -3.28 -13.67 3.28
N SER A 42 -3.48 -12.93 4.37
CA SER A 42 -4.67 -13.03 5.19
C SER A 42 -4.98 -11.66 5.78
N TRP A 43 -6.27 -11.38 5.94
CA TRP A 43 -6.73 -10.17 6.61
C TRP A 43 -6.33 -10.21 8.08
N ARG A 44 -5.74 -9.12 8.55
CA ARG A 44 -5.15 -9.05 9.89
C ARG A 44 -5.03 -7.61 10.37
N LYS A 45 -5.15 -7.40 11.68
CA LYS A 45 -5.10 -6.05 12.29
C LYS A 45 -3.77 -5.33 12.07
N GLU A 46 -2.70 -6.07 11.75
CA GLU A 46 -1.39 -5.52 11.42
C GLU A 46 -1.34 -4.85 10.03
N ILE A 47 -2.39 -4.97 9.21
CA ILE A 47 -2.49 -4.19 7.97
C ILE A 47 -2.73 -2.73 8.36
N ILE A 48 -1.72 -1.91 8.12
CA ILE A 48 -1.72 -0.49 8.47
C ILE A 48 -2.13 0.40 7.30
N TYR A 49 -2.07 -0.11 6.07
CA TYR A 49 -2.43 0.65 4.88
C TYR A 49 -2.85 -0.26 3.72
N VAL A 50 -3.90 0.11 3.01
CA VAL A 50 -4.27 -0.42 1.68
C VAL A 50 -4.26 0.74 0.70
N GLY A 51 -3.66 0.53 -0.47
CA GLY A 51 -3.63 1.54 -1.52
C GLY A 51 -3.72 0.92 -2.91
N MET A 52 -3.99 1.76 -3.91
CA MET A 52 -4.02 1.36 -5.31
C MET A 52 -3.20 2.27 -6.23
N THR A 53 -3.04 1.82 -7.48
CA THR A 53 -2.49 2.64 -8.55
C THR A 53 -3.01 2.22 -9.92
N ASN A 54 -3.39 3.22 -10.73
CA ASN A 54 -3.62 3.12 -12.17
C ASN A 54 -2.56 3.92 -12.95
N ALA A 55 -1.39 4.17 -12.36
CA ALA A 55 -0.33 4.94 -13.00
C ALA A 55 0.49 4.08 -13.98
N ALA A 56 1.10 4.72 -14.98
CA ALA A 56 1.96 4.07 -15.97
C ALA A 56 3.11 3.24 -15.39
N ALA A 57 3.65 3.65 -14.24
CA ALA A 57 4.73 2.93 -13.56
C ALA A 57 4.24 1.74 -12.70
N GLY A 58 2.95 1.43 -12.73
CA GLY A 58 2.34 0.31 -12.02
C GLY A 58 2.51 0.35 -10.50
N LEU A 59 2.34 -0.82 -9.88
CA LEU A 59 2.59 -1.08 -8.48
C LEU A 59 4.05 -0.76 -8.10
N LYS A 60 5.03 -1.08 -8.96
CA LYS A 60 6.45 -0.79 -8.74
C LYS A 60 6.69 0.68 -8.46
N GLY A 61 6.16 1.56 -9.32
CA GLY A 61 6.26 3.01 -9.14
C GLY A 61 5.59 3.48 -7.86
N ARG A 62 4.41 2.95 -7.54
CA ARG A 62 3.66 3.31 -6.34
C ARG A 62 4.37 2.88 -5.05
N LEU A 63 4.89 1.66 -5.00
CA LEU A 63 5.65 1.12 -3.87
C LEU A 63 6.96 1.91 -3.66
N LYS A 64 7.66 2.26 -4.75
CA LYS A 64 8.82 3.15 -4.70
C LYS A 64 8.46 4.54 -4.16
N GLN A 65 7.33 5.11 -4.57
CA GLN A 65 6.86 6.41 -4.07
C GLN A 65 6.52 6.36 -2.57
N PHE A 66 5.91 5.27 -2.13
CA PHE A 66 5.66 5.00 -0.72
C PHE A 66 6.98 4.98 0.06
N ASP A 67 7.93 4.13 -0.34
CA ASP A 67 9.23 3.99 0.32
C ASP A 67 10.02 5.30 0.37
N ASN A 68 10.07 6.01 -0.77
CA ASN A 68 10.67 7.35 -0.88
C ASN A 68 10.07 8.33 0.13
N THR A 69 8.76 8.29 0.34
CA THR A 69 8.11 9.20 1.27
C THR A 69 8.44 8.85 2.72
N VAL A 70 8.46 7.55 3.06
CA VAL A 70 8.83 7.08 4.40
C VAL A 70 10.28 7.45 4.74
N ILE A 71 11.23 7.32 3.79
CA ILE A 71 12.65 7.63 4.05
C ILE A 71 12.93 9.12 4.17
N GLY A 72 12.08 10.00 3.65
CA GLY A 72 12.28 11.44 3.81
C GLY A 72 11.78 12.35 2.68
N LYS A 73 11.43 11.78 1.52
CA LYS A 73 10.92 12.55 0.37
C LYS A 73 9.41 12.81 0.54
N THR A 74 8.81 13.42 -0.48
CA THR A 74 7.38 13.70 -0.54
C THR A 74 6.74 12.93 -1.70
N GLY A 75 5.41 12.87 -1.72
CA GLY A 75 4.65 12.38 -2.88
C GLY A 75 3.58 11.34 -2.56
N HIS A 76 3.68 10.64 -1.42
CA HIS A 76 2.71 9.59 -1.08
C HIS A 76 1.94 9.88 0.22
N GLY A 77 0.67 10.26 0.11
CA GLY A 77 -0.13 10.75 1.24
C GLY A 77 -0.28 9.76 2.40
N GLY A 78 -0.45 8.46 2.13
CA GLY A 78 -0.50 7.44 3.19
C GLY A 78 0.85 7.20 3.85
N ALA A 79 1.93 7.26 3.08
CA ALA A 79 3.29 7.05 3.59
C ALA A 79 3.78 8.25 4.41
N ASP A 80 3.30 9.45 4.09
CA ASP A 80 3.57 10.65 4.88
C ASP A 80 2.95 10.57 6.29
N ARG A 81 1.85 9.82 6.45
CA ARG A 81 1.26 9.49 7.75
C ARG A 81 2.05 8.39 8.47
N VAL A 82 2.52 7.39 7.73
CA VAL A 82 3.45 6.36 8.27
C VAL A 82 4.71 7.03 8.82
N ARG A 83 5.30 7.97 8.07
CA ARG A 83 6.49 8.73 8.48
C ARG A 83 6.24 9.54 9.75
N TYR A 84 5.06 10.14 9.89
CA TYR A 84 4.70 10.87 11.11
C TYR A 84 4.79 10.00 12.36
N LYS A 85 4.31 8.76 12.30
CA LYS A 85 4.40 7.82 13.43
C LYS A 85 5.80 7.21 13.57
N PHE A 86 6.41 6.82 12.46
CA PHE A 86 7.64 6.03 12.42
C PHE A 86 8.82 6.81 11.86
N HIS A 87 9.51 7.53 12.74
CA HIS A 87 10.65 8.38 12.38
C HIS A 87 11.92 7.60 11.97
N ASN A 88 12.08 6.36 12.43
CA ASN A 88 13.28 5.55 12.14
C ASN A 88 13.03 4.57 10.99
N TYR A 89 13.36 5.00 9.77
CA TYR A 89 13.22 4.19 8.56
C TYR A 89 13.88 2.81 8.68
N LYS A 90 15.14 2.73 9.16
CA LYS A 90 15.89 1.47 9.26
C LYS A 90 15.20 0.44 10.16
N ARG A 91 14.57 0.89 11.25
CA ARG A 91 13.80 0.03 12.17
C ARG A 91 12.44 -0.33 11.58
N LEU A 92 11.77 0.62 10.92
CA LEU A 92 10.46 0.42 10.31
C LEU A 92 10.50 -0.64 9.21
N VAL A 93 11.40 -0.53 8.23
CA VAL A 93 11.42 -1.45 7.07
C VAL A 93 11.80 -2.90 7.42
N LYS A 94 12.30 -3.16 8.62
CA LYS A 94 12.51 -4.53 9.13
C LYS A 94 11.21 -5.22 9.56
N LYS A 95 10.16 -4.42 9.80
CA LYS A 95 8.86 -4.84 10.30
C LYS A 95 7.73 -4.60 9.30
N LEU A 96 8.06 -4.05 8.13
CA LEU A 96 7.11 -3.84 7.06
C LEU A 96 7.07 -5.04 6.12
N TYR A 97 5.87 -5.38 5.72
CA TYR A 97 5.56 -6.43 4.77
C TYR A 97 4.54 -5.88 3.76
N VAL A 98 4.55 -6.43 2.56
CA VAL A 98 3.63 -6.04 1.49
C VAL A 98 3.09 -7.28 0.79
N ALA A 99 1.82 -7.21 0.40
CA ALA A 99 1.23 -8.11 -0.58
C ALA A 99 0.57 -7.26 -1.67
N VAL A 100 0.61 -7.76 -2.91
CA VAL A 100 0.07 -7.05 -4.08
C VAL A 100 -0.98 -7.88 -4.79
N ALA A 101 -1.96 -7.21 -5.38
CA ALA A 101 -2.95 -7.79 -6.29
C ALA A 101 -2.83 -7.04 -7.62
N PRO A 102 -2.03 -7.53 -8.59
CA PRO A 102 -1.85 -6.91 -9.90
C PRO A 102 -3.07 -7.10 -10.82
N PHE A 103 -3.34 -6.11 -11.66
CA PHE A 103 -4.44 -6.07 -12.63
C PHE A 103 -3.85 -5.77 -14.00
N LYS A 104 -3.69 -6.82 -14.82
CA LYS A 104 -3.02 -6.73 -16.14
C LYS A 104 -3.85 -5.91 -17.13
N CYS A 105 -3.44 -4.66 -17.32
CA CYS A 105 -3.96 -3.73 -18.32
C CYS A 105 -2.90 -2.69 -18.67
N ASP A 106 -3.11 -1.98 -19.77
CA ASP A 106 -2.31 -0.82 -20.12
C ASP A 106 -2.93 0.46 -19.55
N PRO A 107 -2.34 1.08 -18.49
CA PRO A 107 -2.88 2.27 -17.86
C PRO A 107 -2.81 3.55 -18.71
N VAL A 108 -2.09 3.55 -19.83
CA VAL A 108 -2.05 4.71 -20.75
C VAL A 108 -2.95 4.52 -21.98
N SER A 109 -3.59 3.35 -22.09
CA SER A 109 -4.51 3.01 -23.18
C SER A 109 -5.93 3.51 -22.90
N ASN A 110 -6.60 3.98 -23.96
CA ASN A 110 -8.02 4.33 -23.95
C ASN A 110 -8.92 3.19 -24.46
N ARG A 111 -8.39 1.97 -24.61
CA ARG A 111 -9.22 0.84 -25.05
C ARG A 111 -10.26 0.52 -23.97
N PRO A 112 -11.52 0.22 -24.35
CA PRO A 112 -12.58 -0.06 -23.38
C PRO A 112 -12.24 -1.16 -22.36
N ARG A 113 -11.43 -2.15 -22.75
CA ARG A 113 -10.94 -3.21 -21.86
C ARG A 113 -10.05 -2.65 -20.74
N ASP A 114 -9.06 -1.81 -21.08
CA ASP A 114 -8.11 -1.25 -20.12
C ASP A 114 -8.81 -0.28 -19.15
N LEU A 115 -9.72 0.55 -19.68
CA LEU A 115 -10.55 1.44 -18.87
C LEU A 115 -11.40 0.68 -17.84
N ARG A 116 -12.02 -0.43 -18.25
CA ARG A 116 -12.78 -1.30 -17.33
C ARG A 116 -11.88 -1.92 -16.27
N GLN A 117 -10.71 -2.46 -16.66
CA GLN A 117 -9.77 -3.05 -15.72
C GLN A 117 -9.25 -2.03 -14.70
N MET A 118 -8.95 -0.80 -15.13
CA MET A 118 -8.59 0.30 -14.22
C MET A 118 -9.73 0.67 -13.26
N GLY A 119 -10.99 0.61 -13.73
CA GLY A 119 -12.16 0.73 -12.87
C GLY A 119 -12.22 -0.39 -11.83
N ASP A 120 -11.91 -1.63 -12.23
CA ASP A 120 -11.85 -2.77 -11.31
C ASP A 120 -10.75 -2.63 -10.26
N VAL A 121 -9.60 -2.01 -10.58
CA VAL A 121 -8.55 -1.69 -9.60
C VAL A 121 -9.09 -0.79 -8.49
N VAL A 122 -9.76 0.31 -8.87
CA VAL A 122 -10.33 1.27 -7.89
C VAL A 122 -11.42 0.60 -7.08
N LYS A 123 -12.34 -0.12 -7.74
CA LYS A 123 -13.38 -0.91 -7.06
C LYS A 123 -12.76 -1.88 -6.06
N PHE A 124 -11.70 -2.59 -6.44
CA PHE A 124 -11.06 -3.57 -5.57
C PHE A 124 -10.39 -2.94 -4.35
N GLU A 125 -9.83 -1.72 -4.45
CA GLU A 125 -9.32 -0.98 -3.29
C GLU A 125 -10.44 -0.72 -2.26
N TYR A 126 -11.60 -0.25 -2.72
CA TYR A 126 -12.75 0.00 -1.83
C TYR A 126 -13.32 -1.28 -1.24
N LEU A 127 -13.37 -2.38 -2.02
CA LEU A 127 -13.78 -3.69 -1.49
C LEU A 127 -12.81 -4.19 -0.41
N CYS A 128 -11.50 -4.01 -0.61
CA CYS A 128 -10.48 -4.32 0.39
C CYS A 128 -10.71 -3.53 1.69
N LEU A 129 -10.98 -2.22 1.58
CA LEU A 129 -11.22 -1.36 2.74
C LEU A 129 -12.53 -1.72 3.45
N ALA A 130 -13.61 -1.95 2.70
CA ALA A 130 -14.90 -2.36 3.26
C ALA A 130 -14.76 -3.67 4.03
N HIS A 131 -14.13 -4.68 3.43
CA HIS A 131 -13.92 -5.96 4.09
C HIS A 131 -13.05 -5.88 5.34
N TYR A 132 -12.01 -5.03 5.32
CA TYR A 132 -11.21 -4.78 6.51
C TYR A 132 -12.07 -4.17 7.64
N VAL A 133 -12.94 -3.20 7.33
CA VAL A 133 -13.86 -2.59 8.30
C VAL A 133 -14.88 -3.61 8.80
N GLU A 134 -15.47 -4.42 7.93
CA GLU A 134 -16.39 -5.49 8.34
C GLU A 134 -15.72 -6.50 9.30
N THR A 135 -14.43 -6.77 9.09
CA THR A 135 -13.69 -7.77 9.87
C THR A 135 -13.18 -7.22 11.20
N PHE A 136 -12.79 -5.95 11.25
CA PHE A 136 -12.07 -5.37 12.40
C PHE A 136 -12.75 -4.14 13.02
N ASP A 137 -13.89 -3.71 12.48
CA ASP A 137 -14.70 -2.56 12.89
C ASP A 137 -13.96 -1.21 12.85
N VAL A 138 -12.84 -1.15 12.14
CA VAL A 138 -12.00 0.05 11.98
C VAL A 138 -11.35 0.07 10.61
N LEU A 139 -10.96 1.25 10.12
CA LEU A 139 -10.07 1.37 8.96
C LEU A 139 -8.62 0.98 9.33
N PRO A 140 -7.80 0.55 8.36
CA PRO A 140 -6.35 0.51 8.56
C PRO A 140 -5.85 1.89 9.01
N GLU A 141 -4.92 1.92 9.96
CA GLU A 141 -4.51 3.14 10.66
C GLU A 141 -4.23 4.31 9.70
N PHE A 142 -3.45 4.08 8.64
CA PHE A 142 -3.05 5.15 7.72
C PHE A 142 -4.04 5.39 6.57
N ASN A 143 -5.09 4.59 6.46
CA ASN A 143 -6.29 4.90 5.69
C ASN A 143 -7.27 5.79 6.50
N ASN A 144 -7.25 5.72 7.83
CA ASN A 144 -8.00 6.64 8.70
C ASN A 144 -7.35 8.04 8.71
N LYS A 145 -7.72 8.85 7.72
CA LYS A 145 -7.16 10.19 7.51
C LYS A 145 -7.43 11.18 8.65
N LYS A 146 -8.49 10.95 9.43
CA LYS A 146 -8.92 11.83 10.54
C LYS A 146 -7.99 11.70 11.74
N GLU A 147 -7.54 10.48 12.03
CA GLU A 147 -6.75 10.17 13.24
C GLU A 147 -5.25 10.08 12.99
N SER A 148 -4.83 9.91 11.73
CA SER A 148 -3.42 9.70 11.40
C SER A 148 -2.82 10.92 10.71
N PRO A 149 -2.28 11.94 11.40
CA PRO A 149 -1.80 13.18 10.77
C PRO A 149 -0.61 12.95 9.80
N LYS A 150 -0.39 13.91 8.91
CA LYS A 150 0.68 13.89 7.90
C LYS A 150 1.93 14.58 8.42
N TYR A 151 3.11 13.97 8.24
CA TYR A 151 4.39 14.57 8.65
C TYR A 151 4.62 15.92 7.97
N SER A 152 4.37 16.01 6.66
CA SER A 152 4.55 17.24 5.88
C SER A 152 3.67 18.43 6.32
N LEU A 153 2.58 18.17 7.05
CA LEU A 153 1.66 19.21 7.53
C LEU A 153 1.86 19.56 9.01
N THR A 154 2.69 18.79 9.73
CA THR A 154 2.97 18.98 11.15
C THR A 154 4.46 19.25 11.37
N LEU A 155 5.25 18.23 11.69
CA LEU A 155 6.67 18.31 12.03
C LEU A 155 7.51 18.89 10.88
N GLY A 156 7.16 18.56 9.62
CA GLY A 156 7.90 19.04 8.45
C GLY A 156 7.78 20.55 8.18
N ARG A 157 6.85 21.25 8.85
CA ARG A 157 6.74 22.72 8.79
C ARG A 157 7.63 23.42 9.81
N ILE A 158 7.99 22.74 10.90
CA ILE A 158 8.79 23.31 11.99
C ILE A 158 10.28 23.26 11.65
N THR A 159 10.69 22.36 10.76
CA THR A 159 12.09 22.13 10.36
C THR A 159 12.51 22.85 9.06
N LYS A 160 11.72 23.81 8.58
CA LYS A 160 12.08 24.69 7.45
C LYS A 160 12.37 26.09 7.98
#